data_AF-A0A964HHE2-F1
#
_entry.id   AF-A0A964HHE2-F1
#
_cell.length_a   1.000
_cell.length_b   1.000
_cell.length_c   1.000
_cell.angle_alpha   90.00
_cell.angle_beta   90.00
_cell.angle_gamma   90.00
#
_symmetry.space_group_name_H-M   'P 1'
#
loop_
_entity.id
_entity.type
_entity.pdbx_description
1 polymer ?
#
loop_
_entity_poly.entity_id
_entity_poly.type
_entity_poly.pdbx_seq_one_letter_code
_entity_poly.pdbx_strand_id
1 'polypeptide(L)'
;RHAARATGLPALADDSGICVTALGGAPGVLSARYAGEPKSDARNNEKLIADLAGKADRRAHYVAVLVFVRHADDPQPIITEGEFHGEIIDTPRGEGGFGYDPYFLVPDRGLTVAELPTEEKHAISHRGKALRQLVAKLKQ
;
A
#
# COMPACT_ATOMS: atom_id res chain seq x y z
N ARG A 1 3.97 5.10 -17.92
CA ARG A 1 4.00 5.47 -19.37
C ARG A 1 3.74 6.95 -19.62
N HIS A 2 2.70 7.56 -19.04
CA HIS A 2 2.40 8.99 -19.22
C HIS A 2 3.63 9.89 -18.96
N ALA A 3 4.27 9.75 -17.80
CA ALA A 3 5.50 10.48 -17.46
C ALA A 3 6.60 10.32 -18.51
N ALA A 4 6.92 9.08 -18.92
CA ALA A 4 7.94 8.82 -19.94
C ALA A 4 7.62 9.47 -21.30
N ARG A 5 6.35 9.54 -21.68
CA ARG A 5 5.92 10.22 -22.92
C ARG A 5 6.09 11.74 -22.82
N ALA A 6 5.74 12.31 -21.68
CA ALA A 6 5.80 13.75 -21.46
C ALA A 6 7.25 14.27 -21.33
N THR A 7 8.15 13.46 -20.75
CA THR A 7 9.53 13.90 -20.47
C THR A 7 10.56 13.38 -21.46
N GLY A 8 10.26 12.32 -22.22
CA GLY A 8 11.24 11.61 -23.04
C GLY A 8 12.25 10.78 -22.22
N LEU A 9 12.03 10.60 -20.92
CA LEU A 9 12.93 9.86 -20.01
C LEU A 9 12.33 8.51 -19.58
N PRO A 10 13.15 7.56 -19.08
CA PRO A 10 12.63 6.40 -18.35
C PRO A 10 11.74 6.82 -17.18
N ALA A 11 10.76 5.99 -16.82
CA ALA A 11 9.84 6.30 -15.73
C ALA A 11 9.56 5.09 -14.84
N LEU A 12 9.56 5.35 -13.54
CA LEU A 12 9.07 4.44 -12.50
C LEU A 12 7.72 4.96 -12.00
N ALA A 13 6.73 4.07 -11.89
CA ALA A 13 5.44 4.35 -11.26
C ALA A 13 5.18 3.34 -10.14
N ASP A 14 4.48 3.80 -9.11
CA ASP A 14 3.98 3.02 -7.97
C ASP A 14 2.47 3.21 -7.91
N ASP A 15 1.72 2.10 -7.88
CA ASP A 15 0.34 2.09 -7.43
C ASP A 15 0.20 1.17 -6.21
N SER A 16 -0.34 1.72 -5.13
CA SER A 16 -0.39 1.08 -3.82
C SER A 16 -1.77 1.19 -3.20
N GLY A 17 -2.15 0.19 -2.41
CA GLY A 17 -3.43 0.18 -1.71
C GLY A 17 -3.49 -0.87 -0.60
N ILE A 18 -4.61 -0.90 0.10
CA ILE A 18 -4.93 -1.89 1.12
C ILE A 18 -6.15 -2.71 0.68
N CYS A 19 -6.06 -4.02 0.88
CA CYS A 19 -7.10 -4.99 0.55
C CYS A 19 -7.53 -5.70 1.83
N VAL A 20 -8.82 -5.65 2.15
CA VAL A 20 -9.38 -6.24 3.38
C VAL A 20 -10.22 -7.45 3.04
N THR A 21 -9.90 -8.59 3.64
CA THR A 21 -10.45 -9.91 3.27
C THR A 21 -11.97 -9.94 3.42
N ALA A 22 -12.48 -9.47 4.55
CA ALA A 22 -13.91 -9.48 4.86
C ALA A 22 -14.74 -8.47 4.05
N LEU A 23 -14.07 -7.60 3.29
CA LEU A 23 -14.68 -6.65 2.35
C LEU A 23 -14.45 -7.05 0.88
N GLY A 24 -14.04 -8.29 0.63
CA GLY A 24 -13.79 -8.78 -0.74
C GLY A 24 -12.64 -8.06 -1.44
N GLY A 25 -11.67 -7.54 -0.69
CA GLY A 25 -10.52 -6.81 -1.22
C GLY A 25 -10.70 -5.29 -1.29
N ALA A 26 -11.86 -4.74 -0.95
CA ALA A 26 -11.98 -3.28 -0.77
C ALA A 26 -11.12 -2.81 0.42
N PRO A 27 -10.61 -1.56 0.43
CA PRO A 27 -10.71 -0.51 -0.60
C PRO A 27 -10.01 -0.79 -1.94
N GLY A 28 -8.93 -1.59 -1.95
CA GLY A 28 -8.16 -1.91 -3.16
C GLY A 28 -7.65 -0.67 -3.87
N VAL A 29 -7.84 -0.59 -5.20
CA VAL A 29 -7.45 0.56 -6.04
C VAL A 29 -8.11 1.90 -5.65
N LEU A 30 -9.16 1.86 -4.82
CA LEU A 30 -9.82 3.05 -4.28
C LEU A 30 -9.24 3.51 -2.95
N SER A 31 -8.16 2.89 -2.44
CA SER A 31 -7.57 3.17 -1.13
C SER A 31 -7.38 4.66 -0.83
N ALA A 32 -6.86 5.45 -1.78
CA ALA A 32 -6.64 6.88 -1.56
C ALA A 32 -7.92 7.74 -1.53
N ARG A 33 -9.06 7.19 -1.97
CA ARG A 33 -10.35 7.89 -2.16
C ARG A 33 -11.53 7.03 -1.70
N TYR A 34 -11.31 6.20 -0.68
CA TYR A 34 -12.29 5.21 -0.24
C TYR A 34 -13.59 5.86 0.24
N ALA A 35 -13.47 7.01 0.91
CA ALA A 35 -14.59 7.85 1.34
C ALA A 35 -15.02 8.91 0.31
N GLY A 36 -14.54 8.81 -0.94
CA GLY A 36 -14.81 9.78 -2.00
C GLY A 36 -13.97 11.06 -1.91
N GLU A 37 -14.38 12.08 -2.67
CA GLU A 37 -13.72 13.39 -2.68
C GLU A 37 -14.35 14.34 -1.62
N PRO A 38 -13.60 15.31 -1.09
CA PRO A 38 -12.14 15.42 -1.17
C PRO A 38 -11.42 14.28 -0.41
N LYS A 39 -10.26 13.84 -0.91
CA LYS A 39 -9.43 12.83 -0.26
C LYS A 39 -9.09 13.18 1.18
N SER A 40 -9.19 12.20 2.08
CA SER A 40 -8.84 12.34 3.50
C SER A 40 -8.58 10.97 4.12
N ASP A 41 -7.40 10.80 4.72
CA ASP A 41 -7.04 9.57 5.44
C ASP A 41 -7.99 9.31 6.60
N ALA A 42 -8.37 10.34 7.34
CA ALA A 42 -9.33 10.24 8.45
C ALA A 42 -10.69 9.69 7.96
N ARG A 43 -11.26 10.27 6.90
CA ARG A 43 -12.55 9.81 6.34
C ARG A 43 -12.45 8.38 5.80
N ASN A 44 -11.33 8.05 5.15
CA ASN A 44 -11.08 6.70 4.63
C ASN A 44 -11.04 5.66 5.77
N ASN A 45 -10.37 6.00 6.87
CA ASN A 45 -10.30 5.16 8.06
C ASN A 45 -11.65 5.01 8.76
N GLU A 46 -12.39 6.10 8.97
CA GLU A 46 -13.74 6.07 9.53
C GLU A 46 -14.67 5.15 8.72
N LYS A 47 -14.64 5.28 7.40
CA LYS A 47 -15.41 4.42 6.50
C LYS A 47 -14.97 2.96 6.60
N LEU A 48 -13.66 2.69 6.62
CA LEU A 48 -13.13 1.33 6.73
C LEU A 48 -13.62 0.64 8.01
N ILE A 49 -13.54 1.32 9.16
CA ILE A 49 -13.99 0.77 10.44
C ILE A 49 -15.51 0.58 10.46
N ALA A 50 -16.28 1.52 9.89
CA ALA A 50 -17.73 1.37 9.75
C ALA A 50 -18.10 0.15 8.89
N ASP A 51 -17.43 -0.06 7.76
CA ASP A 51 -17.68 -1.21 6.88
C ASP A 51 -17.25 -2.55 7.50
N LEU A 52 -16.31 -2.50 8.45
CA LEU A 52 -15.83 -3.66 9.21
C LEU A 52 -16.66 -3.96 10.48
N ALA A 53 -17.61 -3.11 10.84
CA ALA A 53 -18.44 -3.31 12.02
C ALA A 53 -19.14 -4.69 11.98
N GLY A 54 -19.00 -5.47 13.06
CA GLY A 54 -19.57 -6.81 13.18
C GLY A 54 -18.86 -7.91 12.38
N LYS A 55 -17.76 -7.62 11.68
CA LYS A 55 -16.96 -8.63 10.97
C LYS A 55 -15.86 -9.18 11.88
N ALA A 56 -15.82 -10.50 12.02
CA ALA A 56 -14.80 -11.19 12.82
C ALA A 56 -13.45 -11.28 12.08
N ASP A 57 -13.47 -11.44 10.75
CA ASP A 57 -12.24 -11.50 9.96
C ASP A 57 -11.71 -10.09 9.71
N ARG A 58 -10.54 -9.80 10.28
CA ARG A 58 -9.85 -8.51 10.18
C ARG A 58 -8.61 -8.56 9.31
N ARG A 59 -8.32 -9.68 8.66
CA ARG A 59 -7.12 -9.84 7.83
C ARG A 59 -7.13 -8.86 6.68
N ALA A 60 -6.03 -8.15 6.52
CA ALA A 60 -5.79 -7.21 5.44
C ALA A 60 -4.35 -7.32 4.96
N HIS A 61 -4.10 -6.82 3.76
CA HIS A 61 -2.74 -6.63 3.29
C HIS A 61 -2.62 -5.32 2.53
N TYR A 62 -1.49 -4.66 2.71
CA TYR A 62 -1.04 -3.67 1.76
C TYR A 62 -0.42 -4.34 0.54
N VAL A 63 -0.60 -3.73 -0.63
CA VAL A 63 0.04 -4.12 -1.89
C VAL A 63 0.69 -2.89 -2.53
N ALA A 64 1.88 -3.06 -3.11
CA ALA A 64 2.52 -2.10 -4.01
C ALA A 64 2.88 -2.81 -5.31
N VAL A 65 2.46 -2.25 -6.43
CA VAL A 65 2.91 -2.65 -7.76
C VAL A 65 3.81 -1.56 -8.32
N LEU A 66 5.09 -1.89 -8.55
CA LEU A 66 6.04 -0.99 -9.19
C LEU A 66 6.18 -1.36 -10.67
N VAL A 67 6.12 -0.35 -11.53
CA VAL A 67 6.28 -0.51 -12.98
C VAL A 67 7.36 0.44 -13.48
N PHE A 68 8.44 -0.12 -14.02
CA PHE A 68 9.50 0.62 -14.69
C PHE A 68 9.41 0.44 -16.20
N VAL A 69 9.47 1.55 -16.93
CA VAL A 69 9.55 1.59 -18.39
C VAL A 69 10.81 2.33 -18.83
N ARG A 70 11.51 1.78 -19.83
CA ARG A 70 12.70 2.41 -20.43
C ARG A 70 12.34 3.60 -21.33
N HIS A 71 11.19 3.52 -21.99
CA HIS A 71 10.59 4.57 -22.82
C HIS A 71 9.07 4.40 -22.85
N ALA A 72 8.33 5.37 -23.41
CA ALA A 72 6.87 5.39 -23.36
C ALA A 72 6.19 4.13 -23.94
N ASP A 73 6.78 3.57 -25.00
CA ASP A 73 6.27 2.42 -25.75
C ASP A 73 7.05 1.12 -25.47
N ASP A 74 7.75 1.03 -24.33
CA ASP A 74 8.48 -0.18 -23.91
C ASP A 74 7.52 -1.39 -23.91
N PRO A 75 7.74 -2.42 -24.75
CA PRO A 75 6.82 -3.55 -24.87
C PRO A 75 6.89 -4.51 -23.67
N GLN A 76 7.95 -4.43 -22.87
CA GLN A 76 8.22 -5.32 -21.76
C GLN A 76 8.67 -4.53 -20.53
N PRO A 77 7.76 -3.83 -19.84
CA PRO A 77 8.08 -3.14 -18.60
C PRO A 77 8.56 -4.12 -17.54
N ILE A 78 9.43 -3.66 -16.65
CA ILE A 78 9.76 -4.41 -15.43
C ILE A 78 8.65 -4.14 -14.43
N ILE A 79 7.96 -5.20 -14.03
CA ILE A 79 6.89 -5.16 -13.03
C ILE A 79 7.34 -5.96 -11.81
N THR A 80 7.16 -5.37 -10.62
CA THR A 80 7.38 -6.04 -9.33
C THR A 80 6.25 -5.73 -8.37
N GLU A 81 6.04 -6.65 -7.44
CA GLU A 81 4.92 -6.61 -6.51
C GLU A 81 5.41 -6.98 -5.12
N GLY A 82 4.93 -6.23 -4.13
CA GLY A 82 5.17 -6.54 -2.74
C GLY A 82 3.88 -6.47 -1.96
N GLU A 83 3.70 -7.45 -1.07
CA GLU A 83 2.59 -7.50 -0.14
C GLU A 83 3.07 -7.41 1.30
N PHE A 84 2.25 -6.82 2.16
CA PHE A 84 2.47 -6.77 3.59
C PHE A 84 1.17 -7.10 4.33
N HIS A 85 1.13 -8.30 4.90
CA HIS A 85 -0.04 -8.88 5.56
C HIS A 85 -0.11 -8.49 7.03
N GLY A 86 -1.32 -8.30 7.54
CA GLY A 86 -1.62 -7.91 8.90
C GLY A 86 -3.13 -7.89 9.14
N GLU A 87 -3.56 -7.12 10.14
CA GLU A 87 -4.95 -7.09 10.58
C GLU A 87 -5.41 -5.64 10.84
N ILE A 88 -6.71 -5.38 10.67
CA ILE A 88 -7.31 -4.08 11.02
C ILE A 88 -7.80 -4.10 12.46
N ILE A 89 -7.36 -3.13 13.26
CA ILE A 89 -7.89 -2.87 14.61
C ILE A 89 -8.97 -1.77 14.58
N ASP A 90 -9.80 -1.70 15.62
CA ASP A 90 -10.92 -0.75 15.66
C ASP A 90 -10.53 0.66 16.13
N THR A 91 -9.43 0.78 16.88
CA THR A 91 -8.94 2.05 17.46
C THR A 91 -7.54 2.34 16.93
N PRO A 92 -7.28 3.56 16.42
CA PRO A 92 -5.96 3.89 15.89
C PRO A 92 -4.91 3.90 16.99
N ARG A 93 -3.69 3.47 16.67
CA ARG A 93 -2.52 3.60 17.55
C ARG A 93 -1.33 4.11 16.75
N GLY A 94 -0.49 4.93 17.38
CA GLY A 94 0.68 5.55 16.76
C GLY A 94 0.35 6.79 15.93
N GLU A 95 1.38 7.61 15.69
CA GLU A 95 1.27 8.88 14.96
C GLU A 95 2.14 8.90 13.69
N GLY A 96 2.95 7.85 13.47
CA GLY A 96 3.81 7.73 12.30
C GLY A 96 3.08 7.29 11.04
N GLY A 97 3.75 7.42 9.90
CA GLY A 97 3.21 6.93 8.63
C GLY A 97 2.07 7.79 8.08
N PHE A 98 1.16 7.16 7.33
CA PHE A 98 0.02 7.83 6.67
C PHE A 98 -1.08 6.83 6.30
N GLY A 99 -2.21 7.30 5.79
CA GLY A 99 -3.29 6.44 5.30
C GLY A 99 -3.88 5.58 6.41
N TYR A 100 -3.81 4.26 6.22
CA TYR A 100 -4.40 3.27 7.12
C TYR A 100 -3.40 2.75 8.17
N ASP A 101 -2.17 3.29 8.20
CA ASP A 101 -1.09 2.82 9.09
C ASP A 101 -1.47 2.77 10.58
N PRO A 102 -2.23 3.73 11.14
CA PRO A 102 -2.64 3.68 12.54
C PRO A 102 -3.62 2.56 12.87
N TYR A 103 -4.27 1.96 11.86
CA TYR A 103 -5.25 0.88 12.03
C TYR A 103 -4.70 -0.48 11.59
N PHE A 104 -3.54 -0.52 10.94
CA PHE A 104 -2.94 -1.76 10.42
C PHE A 104 -2.00 -2.38 11.44
N LEU A 105 -2.46 -3.40 12.16
CA LEU A 105 -1.70 -4.19 13.10
C LEU A 105 -0.77 -5.17 12.38
N VAL A 106 0.46 -5.28 12.89
CA VAL A 106 1.44 -6.29 12.51
C VAL A 106 1.47 -7.35 13.61
N PRO A 107 0.84 -8.54 13.41
CA PRO A 107 0.62 -9.52 14.48
C PRO A 107 1.90 -9.94 15.20
N ASP A 108 2.97 -10.22 14.46
CA ASP A 108 4.27 -10.65 14.99
C ASP A 108 5.04 -9.55 15.77
N ARG A 109 4.50 -8.33 15.82
CA ARG A 109 5.06 -7.20 16.58
C ARG A 109 4.12 -6.69 17.66
N GLY A 110 2.82 -6.95 17.55
CA GLY A 110 1.81 -6.34 18.42
C GLY A 110 1.67 -4.83 18.23
N LEU A 111 2.29 -4.25 17.20
CA LEU A 111 2.33 -2.83 16.89
C LEU A 111 1.57 -2.54 15.59
N THR A 112 0.95 -1.38 15.50
CA THR A 112 0.45 -0.88 14.21
C THR A 112 1.62 -0.37 13.36
N VAL A 113 1.40 -0.20 12.06
CA VAL A 113 2.43 0.38 11.18
C VAL A 113 2.80 1.81 11.60
N ALA A 114 1.87 2.56 12.17
CA ALA A 114 2.13 3.90 12.69
C ALA A 114 2.94 3.94 14.01
N GLU A 115 3.03 2.81 14.71
CA GLU A 115 3.86 2.63 15.91
C GLU A 115 5.28 2.14 15.57
N LEU A 116 5.51 1.61 14.35
CA LEU A 116 6.82 1.10 13.95
C LEU A 116 7.84 2.21 13.72
N PRO A 117 9.12 2.01 14.11
CA PRO A 117 10.21 2.84 13.63
C PRO A 117 10.27 2.86 12.10
N THR A 118 10.59 4.02 11.51
CA THR A 118 10.65 4.20 10.05
C THR A 118 11.53 3.15 9.35
N GLU A 119 12.69 2.84 9.94
CA GLU A 119 13.62 1.84 9.38
C GLU A 119 13.01 0.44 9.35
N GLU A 120 12.30 0.05 10.41
CA GLU A 120 11.63 -1.24 10.47
C GLU A 120 10.49 -1.32 9.45
N LYS A 121 9.68 -0.25 9.35
CA LYS A 121 8.64 -0.14 8.32
C LYS A 121 9.22 -0.30 6.92
N HIS A 122 10.35 0.35 6.61
CA HIS A 122 11.01 0.22 5.31
C HIS A 122 11.53 -1.20 5.04
N ALA A 123 12.00 -1.89 6.08
CA ALA A 123 12.46 -3.27 5.95
C ALA A 123 11.32 -4.23 5.56
N ILE A 124 10.14 -4.10 6.17
CA ILE A 124 9.07 -5.11 6.04
C ILE A 124 7.90 -4.72 5.13
N SER A 125 7.76 -3.44 4.78
CA SER A 125 6.62 -2.95 4.00
C SER A 125 6.53 -3.53 2.58
N HIS A 126 5.30 -3.51 2.05
CA HIS A 126 4.94 -3.85 0.67
C HIS A 126 5.82 -3.10 -0.35
N ARG A 127 5.97 -1.78 -0.20
CA ARG A 127 6.82 -0.95 -1.06
C ARG A 127 8.29 -1.32 -0.95
N GLY A 128 8.81 -1.54 0.27
CA GLY A 128 10.19 -1.97 0.48
C GLY A 128 10.51 -3.30 -0.22
N LYS A 129 9.58 -4.27 -0.15
CA LYS A 129 9.68 -5.55 -0.85
C LYS A 129 9.67 -5.36 -2.38
N ALA A 130 8.70 -4.62 -2.92
CA ALA A 130 8.59 -4.36 -4.35
C ALA A 130 9.82 -3.67 -4.93
N LEU A 131 10.39 -2.70 -4.19
CA LEU A 131 11.59 -1.96 -4.61
C LEU A 131 12.85 -2.84 -4.61
N ARG A 132 13.03 -3.71 -3.60
CA ARG A 132 14.16 -4.66 -3.58
C ARG A 132 14.11 -5.62 -4.77
N GLN A 133 12.93 -6.13 -5.09
CA GLN A 133 12.75 -6.97 -6.29
C GLN A 133 13.07 -6.19 -7.56
N LEU A 134 12.64 -4.91 -7.66
CA LEU A 134 12.89 -4.08 -8.84
C LEU A 134 14.40 -3.87 -9.04
N VAL A 135 15.12 -3.50 -7.98
CA VAL A 135 16.58 -3.32 -8.00
C VAL A 135 17.29 -4.62 -8.40
N ALA A 136 16.82 -5.77 -7.93
CA ALA A 136 17.40 -7.06 -8.33
C ALA A 136 17.20 -7.33 -9.83
N LYS A 137 16.02 -7.05 -10.39
CA LYS A 137 15.74 -7.22 -11.82
C LYS A 137 16.52 -6.24 -12.71
N LEU A 138 16.81 -5.02 -12.23
CA LEU A 138 17.60 -4.02 -12.95
C LEU A 138 19.09 -4.35 -13.02
N LYS A 139 19.59 -5.25 -12.16
CA LYS A 139 20.99 -5.70 -12.13
C LYS A 139 21.26 -6.93 -12.99
N GLN A 140 20.21 -7.52 -13.57
CA GLN A 140 20.29 -8.66 -14.50
C GLN A 140 20.49 -8.13 -15.92
#